data_AF-A0A674DKG4-F1
#
_entry.id   AF-A0A674DKG4-F1
#
_cell.length_a   1.000
_cell.length_b   1.000
_cell.length_c   1.000
_cell.angle_alpha   90.00
_cell.angle_beta   90.00
_cell.angle_gamma   90.00
#
_symmetry.space_group_name_H-M   'P 1'
#
loop_
_entity.id
_entity.type
_entity.pdbx_description
1 polymer ?
#
loop_
_entity_poly.entity_id
_entity_poly.type
_entity_poly.pdbx_seq_one_letter_code
_entity_poly.pdbx_strand_id
1 'polypeptide(L)'
;PVVSVGFARFHPNLVVGGTYSGQIVLWDNRSHRRTPVQRTPLSAAAHTHPVYCVNVVGTQNANNLITVSTDGRMCSWSLDMLSQPQESMELVYNKSKAVAVTGMAFPTGDVNNYVVGSEEGTVYTASRHGSKAGICEMFEGHQGPVTGLSCHNAVGPVDFSHLFVTSSFDWTVKLWSTKHNKPLYSFEDNADYVYDVMWSPVHPALFAAVDGMGRLDLWNLNNDTEVPTASVTIEGASALNRVRWGSGGKEVAVGDSEGRLWIYDAGELAVPHSEDWARFAHTLMEIKANRADGEEEGPVELTP
;
A
#
# COMPACT_ATOMS: atom_id res chain seq x y z
N PRO A 1 -2.26 16.96 -14.10
CA PRO A 1 -3.38 16.19 -13.50
C PRO A 1 -3.00 15.77 -12.08
N VAL A 2 -3.97 15.61 -11.18
CA VAL A 2 -3.74 15.08 -9.82
C VAL A 2 -3.77 13.56 -9.93
N VAL A 3 -2.73 12.89 -9.46
CA VAL A 3 -2.56 11.42 -9.58
C VAL A 3 -2.71 10.72 -8.24
N SER A 4 -2.50 11.45 -7.14
CA SER A 4 -2.63 10.93 -5.79
C SER A 4 -3.20 12.01 -4.88
N VAL A 5 -3.94 11.58 -3.86
CA VAL A 5 -4.57 12.47 -2.89
C VAL A 5 -4.47 11.85 -1.52
N GLY A 6 -4.22 12.69 -0.52
CA GLY A 6 -4.17 12.30 0.88
C GLY A 6 -4.84 13.37 1.74
N PHE A 7 -5.66 12.94 2.69
CA PHE A 7 -6.18 13.83 3.72
C PHE A 7 -5.11 14.10 4.77
N ALA A 8 -5.03 15.34 5.26
CA ALA A 8 -4.23 15.61 6.44
C ALA A 8 -4.93 15.01 7.65
N ARG A 9 -4.36 13.92 8.21
CA ARG A 9 -4.95 13.15 9.32
C ARG A 9 -5.41 14.00 10.51
N PHE A 10 -4.73 15.11 10.78
CA PHE A 10 -4.98 15.98 11.93
C PHE A 10 -5.83 17.23 11.59
N HIS A 11 -6.01 17.53 10.31
CA HIS A 11 -6.73 18.71 9.84
C HIS A 11 -7.71 18.29 8.73
N PRO A 12 -8.96 17.92 9.05
CA PRO A 12 -9.90 17.35 8.07
C PRO A 12 -10.25 18.30 6.91
N ASN A 13 -10.01 19.61 7.09
CA ASN A 13 -10.25 20.62 6.07
C ASN A 13 -9.12 20.70 5.03
N LEU A 14 -7.95 20.12 5.32
CA LEU A 14 -6.78 20.17 4.45
C LEU A 14 -6.67 18.88 3.64
N VAL A 15 -6.62 19.05 2.33
CA VAL A 15 -6.42 17.97 1.37
C VAL A 15 -5.13 18.25 0.62
N VAL A 16 -4.25 17.25 0.55
CA VAL A 16 -3.00 17.31 -0.19
C VAL A 16 -3.12 16.43 -1.42
N GLY A 17 -2.57 16.85 -2.55
CA GLY A 17 -2.49 16.03 -3.75
C GLY A 17 -1.14 16.10 -4.41
N GLY A 18 -0.73 14.98 -4.99
CA GLY A 18 0.41 14.86 -5.88
C GLY A 18 -0.04 14.99 -7.33
N THR A 19 0.70 15.78 -8.12
CA THR A 19 0.42 15.93 -9.55
C THR A 19 1.40 15.10 -10.38
N TYR A 20 0.99 14.82 -11.62
CA TYR A 20 1.83 14.14 -12.61
C TYR A 20 3.11 14.92 -12.96
N SER A 21 3.11 16.24 -12.80
CA SER A 21 4.27 17.09 -13.09
C SER A 21 5.26 17.20 -11.92
N GLY A 22 5.06 16.47 -10.82
CA GLY A 22 5.91 16.55 -9.63
C GLY A 22 5.52 17.67 -8.63
N GLN A 23 4.49 18.46 -8.92
CA GLN A 23 3.99 19.46 -7.97
C GLN A 23 3.13 18.79 -6.90
N ILE A 24 3.26 19.29 -5.68
CA ILE A 24 2.34 19.00 -4.60
C ILE A 24 1.42 20.21 -4.44
N VAL A 25 0.15 19.93 -4.27
CA VAL A 25 -0.91 20.92 -4.24
C VAL A 25 -1.73 20.71 -2.96
N LEU A 26 -2.10 21.83 -2.33
CA LEU A 26 -2.86 21.84 -1.09
C LEU A 26 -4.19 22.57 -1.33
N TRP A 27 -5.29 21.95 -0.89
CA TRP A 27 -6.61 22.56 -0.86
C TRP A 27 -7.10 22.70 0.58
N ASP A 28 -7.74 23.83 0.85
CA ASP A 28 -8.49 24.05 2.09
C ASP A 28 -9.98 24.09 1.77
N ASN A 29 -10.74 23.12 2.29
CA ASN A 29 -12.17 23.00 2.05
C ASN A 29 -12.96 24.21 2.57
N ARG A 30 -12.43 24.93 3.56
CA ARG A 30 -13.06 26.15 4.11
C ARG A 30 -13.04 27.32 3.13
N SER A 31 -12.08 27.33 2.22
CA SER A 31 -11.89 28.44 1.29
C SER A 31 -12.88 28.45 0.12
N HIS A 32 -13.63 27.36 -0.09
CA HIS A 32 -14.56 27.13 -1.21
C HIS A 32 -13.98 27.46 -2.60
N ARG A 33 -12.65 27.50 -2.75
CA ARG A 33 -11.98 27.74 -4.02
C ARG A 33 -11.80 26.43 -4.77
N ARG A 34 -12.07 26.46 -6.08
CA ARG A 34 -11.79 25.32 -6.98
C ARG A 34 -10.30 25.15 -7.28
N THR A 35 -9.53 26.23 -7.15
CA THR A 35 -8.07 26.21 -7.31
C THR A 35 -7.39 25.85 -6.00
N PRO A 36 -6.26 25.13 -6.02
CA PRO A 36 -5.48 24.88 -4.83
C PRO A 36 -5.03 26.19 -4.18
N VAL A 37 -4.99 26.18 -2.85
CA VAL A 37 -4.57 27.31 -2.02
C VAL A 37 -3.07 27.51 -2.13
N GLN A 38 -2.32 26.41 -2.20
CA GLN A 38 -0.87 26.42 -2.31
C GLN A 38 -0.40 25.37 -3.31
N ARG A 39 0.70 25.69 -4.00
CA ARG A 39 1.40 24.79 -4.92
C ARG A 39 2.89 24.85 -4.65
N THR A 40 3.56 23.72 -4.72
CA THR A 40 5.03 23.68 -4.65
C THR A 40 5.64 24.11 -5.99
N PRO A 41 6.79 24.82 -5.96
CA PRO A 41 7.52 25.12 -7.19
C PRO A 41 8.09 23.82 -7.79
N LEU A 42 8.21 23.77 -9.12
CA LEU A 42 9.06 22.76 -9.75
C LEU A 42 10.51 23.11 -9.42
N SER A 43 11.18 22.24 -8.68
CA SER A 43 12.58 22.39 -8.32
C SER A 43 13.24 21.03 -8.43
N ALA A 44 14.54 21.02 -8.75
CA ALA A 44 15.35 19.81 -8.72
C ALA A 44 15.48 19.21 -7.31
N ALA A 45 15.20 19.98 -6.26
CA ALA A 45 15.12 19.50 -4.89
C ALA A 45 13.79 18.79 -4.58
N ALA A 46 12.76 19.04 -5.39
CA ALA A 46 11.45 18.41 -5.29
C ALA A 46 11.31 17.29 -6.35
N HIS A 47 10.08 16.83 -6.59
CA HIS A 47 9.80 15.80 -7.57
C HIS A 47 9.84 16.35 -8.99
N THR A 48 10.42 15.55 -9.89
CA THR A 48 10.49 15.86 -11.33
C THR A 48 9.54 14.98 -12.15
N HIS A 49 9.03 13.93 -11.52
CA HIS A 49 8.20 12.88 -12.10
C HIS A 49 6.85 12.79 -11.35
N PRO A 50 5.90 11.94 -11.82
CA PRO A 50 4.61 11.78 -11.17
C PRO A 50 4.70 11.32 -9.71
N VAL A 51 3.97 12.01 -8.83
CA VAL A 51 3.90 11.69 -7.40
C VAL A 51 2.75 10.72 -7.15
N TYR A 52 3.00 9.42 -7.25
CA TYR A 52 1.94 8.41 -7.05
C TYR A 52 1.52 8.23 -5.59
N CYS A 53 2.38 8.57 -4.63
CA CYS A 53 2.11 8.34 -3.22
C CYS A 53 2.27 9.61 -2.40
N VAL A 54 1.22 9.91 -1.63
CA VAL A 54 1.17 11.03 -0.69
C VAL A 54 0.58 10.52 0.61
N ASN A 55 1.31 10.67 1.71
CA ASN A 55 0.82 10.27 3.03
C ASN A 55 1.32 11.23 4.12
N VAL A 56 0.47 11.51 5.10
CA VAL A 56 0.80 12.39 6.24
C VAL A 56 1.11 11.51 7.44
N VAL A 57 2.33 11.64 7.96
CA VAL A 57 2.84 10.78 9.03
C VAL A 57 3.31 11.64 10.21
N GLY A 58 3.11 11.14 11.43
CA GLY A 58 3.55 11.80 12.66
C GLY A 58 2.42 11.98 13.65
N THR A 59 2.53 13.02 14.47
CA THR A 59 1.57 13.37 15.52
C THR A 59 0.88 14.70 15.19
N GLN A 60 -0.15 15.07 15.96
CA GLN A 60 -0.86 16.34 15.76
C GLN A 60 0.06 17.57 15.82
N ASN A 61 1.10 17.53 16.65
CA ASN A 61 2.03 18.65 16.86
C ASN A 61 3.30 18.54 16.00
N ALA A 62 3.58 17.37 15.43
CA ALA A 62 4.75 17.11 14.61
C ALA A 62 4.36 16.15 13.49
N ASN A 63 3.81 16.71 12.41
CA ASN A 63 3.39 15.99 11.22
C ASN A 63 4.26 16.36 10.02
N ASN A 64 4.70 15.32 9.32
CA ASN A 64 5.43 15.45 8.08
C ASN A 64 4.60 14.85 6.97
N LEU A 65 4.53 15.57 5.86
CA LEU A 65 3.96 15.08 4.62
C LEU A 65 5.05 14.34 3.87
N ILE A 66 4.87 13.04 3.68
CA ILE A 66 5.79 12.21 2.92
C ILE A 66 5.21 12.01 1.53
N THR A 67 6.07 12.24 0.54
CA THR A 67 5.72 12.11 -0.88
C THR A 67 6.77 11.28 -1.58
N VAL A 68 6.33 10.38 -2.44
CA VAL A 68 7.23 9.52 -3.22
C VAL A 68 6.81 9.57 -4.68
N SER A 69 7.81 9.65 -5.54
CA SER A 69 7.70 9.84 -6.98
C SER A 69 8.43 8.73 -7.73
N THR A 70 8.09 8.54 -9.00
CA THR A 70 8.76 7.55 -9.87
C THR A 70 10.19 7.90 -10.24
N ASP A 71 10.66 9.11 -9.93
CA ASP A 71 12.09 9.43 -9.98
C ASP A 71 12.90 8.73 -8.88
N GLY A 72 12.24 7.95 -8.02
CA GLY A 72 12.86 7.26 -6.91
C GLY A 72 13.29 8.20 -5.81
N ARG A 73 12.67 9.39 -5.71
CA ARG A 73 12.90 10.30 -4.59
C ARG A 73 11.75 10.25 -3.60
N MET A 74 12.14 10.25 -2.34
CA MET A 74 11.27 10.47 -1.21
C MET A 74 11.53 11.89 -0.70
N CYS A 75 10.49 12.71 -0.64
CA CYS A 75 10.56 14.05 -0.10
C CYS A 75 9.63 14.18 1.12
N SER A 76 10.20 14.69 2.21
CA SER A 76 9.50 15.08 3.43
C SER A 76 9.22 16.58 3.40
N TRP A 77 7.97 16.95 3.63
CA TRP A 77 7.49 18.32 3.62
C TRP A 77 6.82 18.65 4.95
N SER A 78 6.89 19.91 5.35
CA SER A 78 6.01 20.43 6.41
C SER A 78 4.74 20.98 5.77
N LEU A 79 3.59 20.71 6.39
CA LEU A 79 2.31 21.23 5.91
C LEU A 79 2.22 22.77 5.98
N ASP A 80 3.00 23.40 6.86
CA ASP A 80 3.04 24.86 7.02
C ASP A 80 3.93 25.52 5.96
N MET A 81 4.96 24.82 5.49
CA MET A 81 5.93 25.34 4.52
C MET A 81 6.13 24.37 3.37
N LEU A 82 5.31 24.54 2.33
CA LEU A 82 5.39 23.77 1.08
C LEU A 82 6.31 24.42 0.03
N SER A 83 7.00 25.51 0.32
CA SER A 83 7.88 26.17 -0.66
C SER A 83 9.10 25.32 -1.03
N GLN A 84 9.64 24.55 -0.09
CA GLN A 84 10.78 23.67 -0.27
C GLN A 84 10.61 22.41 0.59
N PRO A 85 11.12 21.25 0.15
CA PRO A 85 11.14 20.06 0.98
C PRO A 85 12.09 20.25 2.16
N GLN A 86 11.72 19.74 3.34
CA GLN A 86 12.60 19.75 4.51
C GLN A 86 13.74 18.74 4.34
N GLU A 87 13.41 17.59 3.77
CA GLU A 87 14.35 16.50 3.53
C GLU A 87 14.02 15.86 2.19
N SER A 88 15.04 15.63 1.37
CA SER A 88 14.93 14.90 0.11
C SER A 88 15.93 13.76 0.14
N MET A 89 15.45 12.54 -0.10
CA MET A 89 16.25 11.33 -0.10
C MET A 89 16.06 10.57 -1.40
N GLU A 90 17.15 10.16 -2.02
CA GLU A 90 17.11 9.29 -3.20
C GLU A 90 17.08 7.82 -2.74
N LEU A 91 16.08 7.09 -3.21
CA LEU A 91 15.91 5.66 -2.98
C LEU A 91 16.71 4.90 -4.03
N VAL A 92 17.99 4.68 -3.70
CA VAL A 92 18.91 3.92 -4.53
C VAL A 92 19.31 2.65 -3.79
N TYR A 93 19.10 1.51 -4.42
CA TYR A 93 19.56 0.23 -3.89
C TYR A 93 20.93 -0.10 -4.48
N ASN A 94 21.95 -0.31 -3.63
CA ASN A 94 23.27 -0.79 -4.03
C ASN A 94 23.93 -0.03 -5.22
N LYS A 95 23.80 1.30 -5.25
CA LYS A 95 24.34 2.18 -6.32
C LYS A 95 23.81 1.90 -7.74
N SER A 96 22.68 1.20 -7.85
CA SER A 96 21.97 1.02 -9.12
C SER A 96 21.19 2.29 -9.50
N LYS A 97 20.36 2.20 -10.54
CA LYS A 97 19.43 3.27 -10.94
C LYS A 97 18.44 3.56 -9.80
N ALA A 98 17.94 4.80 -9.74
CA ALA A 98 16.87 5.16 -8.81
C ALA A 98 15.65 4.25 -9.01
N VAL A 99 15.10 3.74 -7.91
CA VAL A 99 13.97 2.81 -7.94
C VAL A 99 12.69 3.57 -8.25
N ALA A 100 12.03 3.27 -9.36
CA ALA A 100 10.74 3.88 -9.68
C ALA A 100 9.66 3.30 -8.76
N VAL A 101 9.12 4.13 -7.86
CA VAL A 101 8.13 3.71 -6.85
C VAL A 101 6.71 3.98 -7.32
N THR A 102 5.86 2.97 -7.19
CA THR A 102 4.42 3.01 -7.54
C THR A 102 3.52 3.08 -6.32
N GLY A 103 3.92 2.42 -5.23
CA GLY A 103 3.14 2.27 -4.00
C GLY A 103 3.99 2.53 -2.76
N MET A 104 3.38 3.06 -1.70
CA MET A 104 4.01 3.28 -0.40
C MET A 104 3.00 3.03 0.72
N ALA A 105 3.42 2.32 1.75
CA ALA A 105 2.67 2.23 3.01
C ALA A 105 3.59 2.26 4.22
N PHE A 106 3.01 2.68 5.35
CA PHE A 106 3.66 2.72 6.65
C PHE A 106 3.07 1.62 7.52
N PRO A 107 3.90 0.77 8.16
CA PRO A 107 3.46 -0.11 9.23
C PRO A 107 2.82 0.68 10.37
N THR A 108 1.83 0.09 11.02
CA THR A 108 1.15 0.78 12.14
C THR A 108 2.08 0.96 13.32
N GLY A 109 2.12 2.20 13.83
CA GLY A 109 2.98 2.58 14.96
C GLY A 109 4.40 3.01 14.56
N ASP A 110 4.79 2.81 13.30
CA ASP A 110 6.11 3.23 12.81
C ASP A 110 5.99 4.46 11.89
N VAL A 111 6.72 5.51 12.23
CA VAL A 111 6.80 6.76 11.46
C VAL A 111 8.08 6.81 10.63
N ASN A 112 9.03 5.94 10.93
CA ASN A 112 10.37 5.95 10.38
C ASN A 112 10.54 4.91 9.29
N ASN A 113 10.08 3.68 9.54
CA ASN A 113 10.15 2.61 8.56
C ASN A 113 8.89 2.60 7.69
N TYR A 114 9.07 2.37 6.40
CA TYR A 114 8.01 2.26 5.43
C TYR A 114 8.38 1.25 4.35
N VAL A 115 7.39 0.83 3.60
CA VAL A 115 7.55 -0.13 2.51
C VAL A 115 7.17 0.56 1.21
N VAL A 116 7.98 0.35 0.17
CA VAL A 116 7.77 0.89 -1.16
C VAL A 116 7.72 -0.23 -2.20
N GLY A 117 6.76 -0.17 -3.11
CA GLY A 117 6.66 -1.08 -4.26
C GLY A 117 7.26 -0.43 -5.50
N SER A 118 8.02 -1.18 -6.30
CA SER A 118 8.60 -0.69 -7.54
C SER A 118 7.81 -1.10 -8.79
N GLU A 119 8.06 -0.36 -9.88
CA GLU A 119 7.59 -0.73 -11.22
C GLU A 119 8.21 -2.04 -11.73
N GLU A 120 9.32 -2.49 -11.15
CA GLU A 120 10.01 -3.72 -11.55
C GLU A 120 9.44 -4.98 -10.86
N GLY A 121 8.48 -4.82 -9.95
CA GLY A 121 7.90 -5.92 -9.17
C GLY A 121 8.62 -6.22 -7.86
N THR A 122 9.68 -5.47 -7.56
CA THR A 122 10.42 -5.60 -6.32
C THR A 122 9.83 -4.70 -5.25
N VAL A 123 9.67 -5.23 -4.05
CA VAL A 123 9.25 -4.43 -2.88
C VAL A 123 10.48 -4.14 -2.04
N TYR A 124 10.57 -2.95 -1.48
CA TYR A 124 11.68 -2.53 -0.64
C TYR A 124 11.17 -2.02 0.69
N THR A 125 11.90 -2.33 1.77
CA THR A 125 11.74 -1.60 3.03
C THR A 125 12.72 -0.43 3.03
N ALA A 126 12.27 0.71 3.52
CA ALA A 126 13.09 1.91 3.62
C ALA A 126 12.89 2.60 4.96
N SER A 127 13.94 3.29 5.42
CA SER A 127 13.92 4.06 6.66
C SER A 127 14.14 5.53 6.35
N ARG A 128 13.33 6.41 6.95
CA ARG A 128 13.42 7.86 6.74
C ARG A 128 14.63 8.48 7.44
N HIS A 129 14.84 8.08 8.70
CA HIS A 129 15.91 8.60 9.55
C HIS A 129 16.72 7.45 10.16
N GLY A 130 17.97 7.77 10.51
CA GLY A 130 18.87 6.86 11.20
C GLY A 130 20.13 6.53 10.40
N SER A 131 20.97 5.65 10.94
CA SER A 131 22.21 5.20 10.29
C SER A 131 21.97 4.35 9.03
N LYS A 132 20.76 3.80 8.88
CA LYS A 132 20.29 3.06 7.70
C LYS A 132 19.22 3.84 6.92
N ALA A 133 19.32 5.17 6.88
CA ALA A 133 18.42 5.97 6.06
C ALA A 133 18.57 5.58 4.58
N GLY A 134 17.44 5.36 3.90
CA GLY A 134 17.38 4.82 2.55
C GLY A 134 16.78 3.41 2.51
N ILE A 135 17.08 2.67 1.45
CA ILE A 135 16.60 1.30 1.26
C ILE A 135 17.36 0.33 2.18
N CYS A 136 16.62 -0.47 2.94
CA CYS A 136 17.13 -1.44 3.89
C CYS A 136 17.18 -2.85 3.28
N GLU A 137 16.01 -3.39 2.94
CA GLU A 137 15.87 -4.77 2.45
C GLU A 137 15.06 -4.80 1.16
N MET A 138 15.30 -5.86 0.39
CA MET A 138 14.70 -6.11 -0.91
C MET A 138 13.89 -7.41 -0.83
N PHE A 139 12.68 -7.37 -1.37
CA PHE A 139 11.73 -8.47 -1.43
C PHE A 139 11.39 -8.71 -2.90
N GLU A 140 11.90 -9.81 -3.44
CA GLU A 140 11.68 -10.21 -4.83
C GLU A 140 10.62 -11.32 -4.88
N GLY A 141 9.67 -11.21 -5.81
CA GLY A 141 8.70 -12.27 -6.03
C GLY A 141 7.55 -11.96 -6.98
N HIS A 142 7.22 -10.69 -7.23
CA HIS A 142 6.30 -10.35 -8.32
C HIS A 142 7.02 -10.37 -9.67
N GLN A 143 6.28 -10.71 -10.73
CA GLN A 143 6.77 -10.74 -12.11
C GLN A 143 6.36 -9.50 -12.91
N GLY A 144 5.73 -8.53 -12.26
CA GLY A 144 5.27 -7.29 -12.88
C GLY A 144 5.19 -6.14 -11.87
N PRO A 145 4.88 -4.93 -12.34
CA PRO A 145 4.79 -3.74 -11.49
C PRO A 145 3.87 -3.93 -10.29
N VAL A 146 4.35 -3.55 -9.11
CA VAL A 146 3.51 -3.50 -7.91
C VAL A 146 2.54 -2.33 -8.05
N THR A 147 1.26 -2.53 -7.81
CA THR A 147 0.20 -1.53 -8.05
C THR A 147 -0.39 -0.98 -6.77
N GLY A 148 -0.58 -1.87 -5.80
CA GLY A 148 -1.15 -1.62 -4.50
C GLY A 148 -0.24 -2.20 -3.43
N LEU A 149 -0.18 -1.50 -2.30
CA LEU A 149 0.62 -1.90 -1.17
C LEU A 149 -0.09 -1.46 0.10
N SER A 150 -0.32 -2.41 1.01
CA SER A 150 -0.96 -2.13 2.29
C SER A 150 -0.28 -2.91 3.40
N CYS A 151 0.19 -2.19 4.42
CA CYS A 151 0.62 -2.82 5.67
C CYS A 151 -0.59 -3.21 6.52
N HIS A 152 -0.40 -4.19 7.40
CA HIS A 152 -1.40 -4.56 8.39
C HIS A 152 -1.61 -3.41 9.37
N ASN A 153 -2.86 -2.93 9.45
CA ASN A 153 -3.20 -1.74 10.23
C ASN A 153 -4.12 -2.01 11.43
N ALA A 154 -4.67 -3.21 11.54
CA ALA A 154 -5.52 -3.55 12.67
C ALA A 154 -4.69 -3.60 13.98
N VAL A 155 -5.23 -2.98 15.03
CA VAL A 155 -4.63 -3.00 16.37
C VAL A 155 -5.39 -4.01 17.21
N GLY A 156 -4.68 -4.98 17.78
CA GLY A 156 -5.28 -6.04 18.57
C GLY A 156 -4.31 -6.69 19.54
N PRO A 157 -4.72 -7.81 20.17
CA PRO A 157 -3.92 -8.49 21.20
C PRO A 157 -2.61 -9.09 20.65
N VAL A 158 -2.55 -9.40 19.36
CA VAL A 158 -1.37 -9.94 18.68
C VAL A 158 -0.84 -8.93 17.68
N ASP A 159 0.46 -8.68 17.69
CA ASP A 159 1.09 -7.74 16.78
C ASP A 159 1.45 -8.38 15.43
N PHE A 160 0.76 -7.93 14.39
CA PHE A 160 1.00 -8.30 12.99
C PHE A 160 1.56 -7.15 12.15
N SER A 161 2.10 -6.10 12.77
CA SER A 161 2.69 -4.92 12.09
C SER A 161 3.77 -5.25 11.05
N HIS A 162 4.41 -6.41 11.18
CA HIS A 162 5.41 -6.92 10.24
C HIS A 162 4.81 -7.47 8.93
N LEU A 163 3.49 -7.66 8.85
CA LEU A 163 2.82 -8.17 7.66
C LEU A 163 2.38 -7.04 6.72
N PHE A 164 2.49 -7.31 5.43
CA PHE A 164 1.97 -6.43 4.39
C PHE A 164 1.53 -7.25 3.18
N VAL A 165 0.57 -6.71 2.43
CA VAL A 165 0.11 -7.25 1.15
C VAL A 165 0.51 -6.33 0.02
N THR A 166 0.79 -6.95 -1.13
CA THR A 166 1.02 -6.25 -2.39
C THR A 166 0.19 -6.86 -3.49
N SER A 167 -0.27 -6.02 -4.40
CA SER A 167 -0.92 -6.42 -5.65
C SER A 167 -0.03 -6.04 -6.83
N SER A 168 -0.19 -6.75 -7.93
CA SER A 168 0.66 -6.56 -9.11
C SER A 168 -0.11 -6.76 -10.42
N PHE A 169 0.49 -6.24 -11.50
CA PHE A 169 0.12 -6.54 -12.88
C PHE A 169 0.39 -8.00 -13.29
N ASP A 170 0.95 -8.83 -12.42
CA ASP A 170 1.11 -10.27 -12.67
C ASP A 170 -0.13 -11.11 -12.30
N TRP A 171 -1.27 -10.46 -12.05
CA TRP A 171 -2.54 -11.08 -11.62
C TRP A 171 -2.53 -11.65 -10.20
N THR A 172 -1.43 -11.48 -9.46
CA THR A 172 -1.30 -12.02 -8.11
C THR A 172 -1.39 -10.94 -7.04
N VAL A 173 -1.91 -11.35 -5.88
CA VAL A 173 -1.71 -10.65 -4.61
C VAL A 173 -0.74 -11.49 -3.80
N LYS A 174 0.24 -10.89 -3.15
CA LYS A 174 1.20 -11.62 -2.32
C LYS A 174 1.17 -11.11 -0.88
N LEU A 175 1.22 -12.04 0.05
CA LEU A 175 1.40 -11.77 1.48
C LEU A 175 2.88 -11.82 1.82
N TRP A 176 3.36 -10.84 2.56
CA TRP A 176 4.76 -10.71 2.94
C TRP A 176 4.93 -10.48 4.43
N SER A 177 6.15 -10.70 4.89
CA SER A 177 6.60 -10.36 6.22
C SER A 177 7.91 -9.60 6.12
N THR A 178 8.05 -8.48 6.83
CA THR A 178 9.31 -7.72 6.90
C THR A 178 10.46 -8.51 7.53
N LYS A 179 10.20 -9.72 8.06
CA LYS A 179 11.22 -10.62 8.60
C LYS A 179 11.79 -11.59 7.56
N HIS A 180 11.17 -11.70 6.38
CA HIS A 180 11.55 -12.67 5.35
C HIS A 180 11.55 -12.01 3.96
N ASN A 181 12.65 -12.15 3.22
CA ASN A 181 12.85 -11.55 1.89
C ASN A 181 12.06 -12.20 0.73
N LYS A 182 11.24 -13.20 1.02
CA LYS A 182 10.40 -13.93 0.05
C LYS A 182 8.94 -13.87 0.48
N PRO A 183 7.98 -13.97 -0.46
CA PRO A 183 6.57 -13.95 -0.11
C PRO A 183 6.24 -15.12 0.83
N LEU A 184 5.34 -14.87 1.77
CA LEU A 184 4.77 -15.91 2.63
C LEU A 184 3.75 -16.74 1.87
N TYR A 185 2.93 -16.09 1.05
CA TYR A 185 1.88 -16.73 0.29
C TYR A 185 1.54 -15.93 -0.98
N SER A 186 1.02 -16.61 -2.01
CA SER A 186 0.62 -16.03 -3.30
C SER A 186 -0.85 -16.37 -3.54
N PHE A 187 -1.69 -15.36 -3.72
CA PHE A 187 -3.11 -15.49 -4.07
C PHE A 187 -3.25 -15.30 -5.58
N GLU A 188 -3.72 -16.33 -6.28
CA GLU A 188 -3.70 -16.43 -7.74
C GLU A 188 -5.10 -16.62 -8.36
N ASP A 189 -6.17 -16.30 -7.62
CA ASP A 189 -7.57 -16.42 -8.07
C ASP A 189 -8.06 -15.25 -8.94
N ASN A 190 -7.29 -14.15 -9.04
CA ASN A 190 -7.76 -12.95 -9.74
C ASN A 190 -7.91 -13.19 -11.25
N ALA A 191 -8.91 -12.57 -11.87
CA ALA A 191 -9.24 -12.80 -13.27
C ALA A 191 -8.38 -11.96 -14.24
N ASP A 192 -7.78 -10.86 -13.78
CA ASP A 192 -6.95 -9.95 -14.57
C ASP A 192 -6.02 -9.12 -13.66
N TYR A 193 -5.39 -8.06 -14.20
CA TYR A 193 -4.51 -7.13 -13.51
C TYR A 193 -5.13 -6.61 -12.23
N VAL A 194 -4.43 -6.84 -11.11
CA VAL A 194 -4.86 -6.33 -9.81
C VAL A 194 -4.32 -4.92 -9.65
N TYR A 195 -5.21 -3.94 -9.54
CA TYR A 195 -4.84 -2.53 -9.52
C TYR A 195 -4.59 -1.96 -8.14
N ASP A 196 -5.25 -2.48 -7.11
CA ASP A 196 -5.06 -2.02 -5.74
C ASP A 196 -5.44 -3.11 -4.75
N VAL A 197 -4.79 -3.08 -3.59
CA VAL A 197 -5.09 -3.97 -2.46
C VAL A 197 -5.03 -3.17 -1.17
N MET A 198 -5.96 -3.44 -0.26
CA MET A 198 -5.96 -2.80 1.04
C MET A 198 -6.40 -3.74 2.16
N TRP A 199 -5.57 -3.79 3.20
CA TRP A 199 -5.89 -4.49 4.43
C TRP A 199 -7.01 -3.79 5.19
N SER A 200 -7.88 -4.55 5.84
CA SER A 200 -8.87 -3.98 6.75
C SER A 200 -8.17 -3.21 7.88
N PRO A 201 -8.63 -2.00 8.22
CA PRO A 201 -8.06 -1.24 9.33
C PRO A 201 -8.47 -1.80 10.70
N VAL A 202 -9.43 -2.73 10.75
CA VAL A 202 -10.04 -3.23 11.99
C VAL A 202 -9.90 -4.74 12.14
N HIS A 203 -10.04 -5.51 11.06
CA HIS A 203 -10.00 -6.96 11.11
C HIS A 203 -8.58 -7.50 10.77
N PRO A 204 -8.02 -8.43 11.57
CA PRO A 204 -6.63 -8.87 11.41
C PRO A 204 -6.37 -9.67 10.13
N ALA A 205 -7.32 -10.49 9.69
CA ALA A 205 -7.14 -11.43 8.58
C ALA A 205 -7.86 -11.03 7.28
N LEU A 206 -8.45 -9.82 7.21
CA LEU A 206 -9.31 -9.40 6.10
C LEU A 206 -8.60 -8.37 5.23
N PHE A 207 -8.59 -8.58 3.91
CA PHE A 207 -8.18 -7.58 2.94
C PHE A 207 -9.10 -7.56 1.72
N ALA A 208 -9.08 -6.44 1.00
CA ALA A 208 -9.81 -6.24 -0.24
C ALA A 208 -8.83 -6.08 -1.40
N ALA A 209 -9.13 -6.71 -2.54
CA ALA A 209 -8.40 -6.56 -3.79
C ALA A 209 -9.35 -6.21 -4.93
N VAL A 210 -8.88 -5.44 -5.90
CA VAL A 210 -9.67 -5.04 -7.07
C VAL A 210 -8.93 -5.29 -8.37
N ASP A 211 -9.64 -5.79 -9.37
CA ASP A 211 -9.07 -6.15 -10.67
C ASP A 211 -9.58 -5.30 -11.85
N GLY A 212 -8.97 -5.53 -13.01
CA GLY A 212 -9.33 -4.87 -14.27
C GLY A 212 -10.64 -5.34 -14.92
N MET A 213 -11.22 -6.43 -14.45
CA MET A 213 -12.50 -6.95 -14.95
C MET A 213 -13.70 -6.43 -14.16
N GLY A 214 -13.46 -5.57 -13.17
CA GLY A 214 -14.52 -5.00 -12.36
C GLY A 214 -14.90 -5.86 -11.15
N ARG A 215 -14.02 -6.77 -10.74
CA ARG A 215 -14.19 -7.64 -9.57
C ARG A 215 -13.60 -6.97 -8.33
N LEU A 216 -14.39 -6.96 -7.26
CA LEU A 216 -13.95 -6.66 -5.90
C LEU A 216 -13.95 -7.98 -5.12
N ASP A 217 -12.78 -8.39 -4.65
CA ASP A 217 -12.60 -9.60 -3.86
C ASP A 217 -12.27 -9.26 -2.42
N LEU A 218 -13.00 -9.87 -1.50
CA LEU A 218 -12.75 -9.84 -0.06
C LEU A 218 -12.19 -11.18 0.39
N TRP A 219 -10.99 -11.13 0.94
CA TRP A 219 -10.22 -12.28 1.37
C TRP A 219 -10.16 -12.34 2.89
N ASN A 220 -10.63 -13.42 3.50
CA ASN A 220 -10.47 -13.68 4.92
C ASN A 220 -9.56 -14.89 5.13
N LEU A 221 -8.33 -14.62 5.54
CA LEU A 221 -7.28 -15.63 5.73
C LEU A 221 -7.59 -16.65 6.82
N ASN A 222 -8.56 -16.37 7.72
CA ASN A 222 -8.99 -17.31 8.74
C ASN A 222 -9.98 -18.36 8.22
N ASN A 223 -10.60 -18.12 7.05
CA ASN A 223 -11.61 -19.01 6.49
C ASN A 223 -11.01 -19.86 5.38
N ASP A 224 -10.51 -19.21 4.33
CA ASP A 224 -9.90 -19.87 3.20
C ASP A 224 -8.78 -18.96 2.63
N THR A 225 -7.66 -19.56 2.28
CA THR A 225 -6.51 -18.87 1.68
C THR A 225 -6.47 -19.03 0.17
N GLU A 226 -7.19 -19.98 -0.41
CA GLU A 226 -7.17 -20.29 -1.85
C GLU A 226 -8.25 -19.52 -2.62
N VAL A 227 -9.42 -19.30 -2.01
CA VAL A 227 -10.54 -18.59 -2.64
C VAL A 227 -10.98 -17.36 -1.83
N PRO A 228 -11.43 -16.29 -2.51
CA PRO A 228 -11.99 -15.14 -1.83
C PRO A 228 -13.29 -15.52 -1.11
N THR A 229 -13.47 -14.99 0.09
CA THR A 229 -14.66 -15.27 0.92
C THR A 229 -15.91 -14.59 0.36
N ALA A 230 -15.75 -13.41 -0.25
CA ALA A 230 -16.82 -12.76 -0.97
C ALA A 230 -16.24 -12.09 -2.23
N SER A 231 -16.99 -12.18 -3.32
CA SER A 231 -16.64 -11.55 -4.59
C SER A 231 -17.84 -10.86 -5.19
N VAL A 232 -17.65 -9.64 -5.70
CA VAL A 232 -18.68 -8.87 -6.38
C VAL A 232 -18.12 -8.38 -7.71
N THR A 233 -18.86 -8.59 -8.79
CA THR A 233 -18.54 -8.05 -10.11
C THR A 233 -19.50 -6.92 -10.45
N ILE A 234 -18.96 -5.76 -10.82
CA ILE A 234 -19.76 -4.58 -11.15
C ILE A 234 -20.33 -4.72 -12.56
N GLU A 235 -21.62 -4.42 -12.70
CA GLU A 235 -22.31 -4.46 -13.99
C GLU A 235 -21.64 -3.53 -15.01
N GLY A 236 -21.25 -4.11 -16.15
CA GLY A 236 -20.54 -3.41 -17.23
C GLY A 236 -19.03 -3.69 -17.30
N ALA A 237 -18.47 -4.47 -16.36
CA ALA A 237 -17.07 -4.90 -16.35
C ALA A 237 -16.07 -3.73 -16.49
N SER A 238 -16.37 -2.59 -15.88
CA SER A 238 -15.45 -1.45 -15.83
C SER A 238 -14.30 -1.76 -14.87
N ALA A 239 -13.06 -1.52 -15.30
CA ALA A 239 -11.87 -1.75 -14.49
C ALA A 239 -11.92 -0.93 -13.19
N LEU A 240 -11.57 -1.58 -12.07
CA LEU A 240 -11.53 -0.95 -10.76
C LEU A 240 -10.10 -0.54 -10.42
N ASN A 241 -9.89 0.75 -10.19
CA ASN A 241 -8.54 1.31 -10.08
C ASN A 241 -8.02 1.41 -8.65
N ARG A 242 -8.92 1.62 -7.67
CA ARG A 242 -8.56 1.92 -6.28
C ARG A 242 -9.58 1.35 -5.32
N VAL A 243 -9.11 0.82 -4.19
CA VAL A 243 -9.93 0.34 -3.09
C VAL A 243 -9.53 1.02 -1.78
N ARG A 244 -10.51 1.49 -1.00
CA ARG A 244 -10.26 2.12 0.30
C ARG A 244 -11.27 1.63 1.32
N TRP A 245 -10.78 1.24 2.50
CA TRP A 245 -11.63 0.95 3.64
C TRP A 245 -12.02 2.22 4.38
N GLY A 246 -13.26 2.27 4.85
CA GLY A 246 -13.68 3.22 5.87
C GLY A 246 -12.92 3.02 7.17
N SER A 247 -12.73 4.07 7.95
CA SER A 247 -12.00 4.01 9.24
C SER A 247 -12.63 3.04 10.24
N GLY A 248 -13.94 2.83 10.16
CA GLY A 248 -14.67 1.86 10.97
C GLY A 248 -14.58 0.42 10.47
N GLY A 249 -13.88 0.16 9.35
CA GLY A 249 -13.67 -1.18 8.79
C GLY A 249 -14.88 -1.84 8.15
N LYS A 250 -16.09 -1.25 8.24
CA LYS A 250 -17.33 -1.84 7.70
C LYS A 250 -17.57 -1.54 6.23
N GLU A 251 -17.15 -0.39 5.77
CA GLU A 251 -17.43 0.10 4.42
C GLU A 251 -16.19 -0.03 3.54
N VAL A 252 -16.39 -0.45 2.29
CA VAL A 252 -15.35 -0.51 1.25
C VAL A 252 -15.79 0.40 0.11
N ALA A 253 -14.94 1.38 -0.21
CA ALA A 253 -15.13 2.29 -1.33
C ALA A 253 -14.23 1.88 -2.49
N VAL A 254 -14.81 1.78 -3.69
CA VAL A 254 -14.10 1.40 -4.92
C VAL A 254 -14.36 2.41 -6.03
N GLY A 255 -13.31 2.86 -6.71
CA GLY A 255 -13.41 3.73 -7.87
C GLY A 255 -13.23 2.96 -9.18
N ASP A 256 -14.14 3.17 -10.14
CA ASP A 256 -14.05 2.57 -11.47
C ASP A 256 -13.31 3.47 -12.50
N SER A 257 -13.09 2.96 -13.70
CA SER A 257 -12.46 3.70 -14.81
C SER A 257 -13.32 4.81 -15.40
N GLU A 258 -14.65 4.76 -15.21
CA GLU A 258 -15.62 5.74 -15.70
C GLU A 258 -15.81 6.90 -14.72
N GLY A 259 -15.14 6.87 -13.56
CA GLY A 259 -15.21 7.91 -12.53
C GLY A 259 -16.40 7.78 -11.58
N ARG A 260 -17.09 6.64 -11.56
CA ARG A 260 -18.11 6.32 -10.55
C ARG A 260 -17.45 5.73 -9.30
N LEU A 261 -18.10 5.97 -8.17
CA LEU A 261 -17.69 5.46 -6.86
C LEU A 261 -18.75 4.46 -6.38
N TRP A 262 -18.30 3.27 -6.02
CA TRP A 262 -19.11 2.21 -5.44
C TRP A 262 -18.77 2.09 -3.96
N ILE A 263 -19.80 2.04 -3.11
CA ILE A 263 -19.64 1.86 -1.67
C ILE A 263 -20.36 0.56 -1.31
N TYR A 264 -19.62 -0.38 -0.75
CA TYR A 264 -20.10 -1.66 -0.29
C TYR A 264 -20.02 -1.73 1.24
N ASP A 265 -21.01 -2.36 1.85
CA ASP A 265 -20.95 -2.76 3.25
C ASP A 265 -20.44 -4.20 3.33
N ALA A 266 -19.29 -4.40 3.98
CA ALA A 266 -18.71 -5.72 4.22
C ALA A 266 -19.47 -6.49 5.32
N GLY A 267 -20.38 -5.83 6.04
CA GLY A 267 -21.29 -6.47 6.99
C GLY A 267 -20.56 -7.16 8.14
N GLU A 268 -21.00 -8.38 8.47
CA GLU A 268 -20.45 -9.16 9.60
C GLU A 268 -19.02 -9.64 9.37
N LEU A 269 -18.59 -9.81 8.10
CA LEU A 269 -17.23 -10.23 7.76
C LEU A 269 -16.15 -9.25 8.25
N ALA A 270 -16.51 -7.97 8.35
CA ALA A 270 -15.61 -6.91 8.79
C ALA A 270 -15.51 -6.79 10.33
N VAL A 271 -16.38 -7.45 11.08
CA VAL A 271 -16.41 -7.34 12.54
C VAL A 271 -15.43 -8.35 13.14
N PRO A 272 -14.30 -7.93 13.74
CA PRO A 272 -13.36 -8.87 14.32
C PRO A 272 -13.91 -9.45 15.62
N HIS A 273 -13.86 -10.77 15.75
CA HIS A 273 -13.94 -11.46 17.03
C HIS A 273 -12.56 -11.56 17.68
N SER A 274 -12.54 -11.66 19.01
CA SER A 274 -11.29 -11.83 19.77
C SER A 274 -10.52 -13.08 19.36
N GLU A 275 -11.23 -14.13 18.95
CA GLU A 275 -10.66 -15.40 18.49
C GLU A 275 -9.95 -15.28 17.13
N ASP A 276 -10.34 -14.31 16.29
CA ASP A 276 -9.78 -14.16 14.94
C ASP A 276 -8.30 -13.83 14.95
N TRP A 277 -7.81 -13.16 16.00
CA TRP A 277 -6.39 -12.87 16.19
C TRP A 277 -5.57 -14.13 16.44
N ALA A 278 -6.10 -15.03 17.28
CA ALA A 278 -5.44 -16.30 17.59
C ALA A 278 -5.53 -17.27 16.40
N ARG A 279 -6.68 -17.33 15.72
CA ARG A 279 -6.85 -18.12 14.50
C ARG A 279 -5.90 -17.66 13.40
N PHE A 280 -5.79 -16.35 13.19
CA PHE A 280 -4.88 -15.81 12.17
C PHE A 280 -3.43 -16.13 12.48
N ALA A 281 -3.03 -16.07 13.76
CA ALA A 281 -1.69 -16.50 14.16
C ALA A 281 -1.43 -17.97 13.83
N HIS A 282 -2.43 -18.85 14.02
CA HIS A 282 -2.34 -20.27 13.67
C HIS A 282 -2.24 -20.48 12.16
N THR A 283 -3.12 -19.86 11.37
CA THR A 283 -3.07 -19.93 9.90
C THR A 283 -1.74 -19.42 9.35
N LEU A 284 -1.19 -18.35 9.94
CA LEU A 284 0.14 -17.86 9.56
C LEU A 284 1.26 -18.86 9.88
N MET A 285 1.14 -19.65 10.95
CA MET A 285 2.08 -20.74 11.24
C MET A 285 1.95 -21.87 10.22
N GLU A 286 0.75 -22.24 9.83
CA GLU A 286 0.51 -23.26 8.79
C GLU A 286 1.06 -22.81 7.43
N ILE A 287 0.80 -21.58 7.01
CA ILE A 287 1.37 -20.99 5.79
C ILE A 287 2.91 -21.06 5.81
N LYS A 288 3.52 -20.76 6.96
CA LYS A 288 4.98 -20.84 7.11
C LYS A 288 5.49 -22.28 7.09
N ALA A 289 4.76 -23.21 7.70
CA ALA A 289 5.13 -24.63 7.71
C ALA A 289 5.08 -25.23 6.30
N ASN A 290 3.98 -25.02 5.58
CA ASN A 290 3.82 -25.50 4.19
C ASN A 290 4.91 -24.94 3.26
N ARG A 291 5.34 -23.70 3.52
CA ARG A 291 6.48 -23.13 2.79
C ARG A 291 7.81 -23.80 3.12
N ALA A 292 8.07 -24.11 4.39
CA ALA A 292 9.30 -24.77 4.80
C ALA A 292 9.42 -26.17 4.17
N ASP A 293 8.30 -26.91 4.15
CA ASP A 293 8.23 -28.24 3.53
C ASP A 293 8.47 -28.18 2.01
N GLY A 294 7.93 -27.17 1.33
CA GLY A 294 8.16 -26.94 -0.10
C GLY A 294 9.58 -26.49 -0.47
N GLU A 295 10.33 -25.92 0.48
CA GLU A 295 11.75 -25.58 0.29
C GLU A 295 12.67 -26.82 0.48
N GLU A 296 12.24 -27.84 1.25
CA GLU A 296 12.98 -29.12 1.39
C GLU A 296 12.79 -30.06 0.18
N GLU A 297 11.72 -29.93 -0.60
CA GLU A 297 11.48 -30.68 -1.85
C GLU A 297 12.10 -30.04 -3.12
N GLY A 298 12.92 -28.99 -2.97
CA GLY A 298 13.72 -28.43 -4.07
C GLY A 298 14.63 -29.48 -4.73
N PRO A 299 14.93 -29.37 -6.03
CA PRO A 299 15.41 -30.49 -6.84
C PRO A 299 16.68 -31.08 -6.25
N VAL A 300 16.60 -32.35 -5.87
CA VAL A 300 17.77 -33.20 -5.69
C VAL A 300 18.54 -33.12 -7.01
N GLU A 301 19.65 -32.36 -7.01
CA GLU A 301 20.61 -32.36 -8.10
C GLU A 301 21.08 -33.81 -8.27
N LEU A 302 20.46 -34.52 -9.21
CA LEU A 302 21.02 -35.72 -9.82
C LEU A 302 22.22 -35.26 -10.65
N THR A 303 23.37 -35.12 -10.00
CA THR A 303 24.64 -34.99 -10.70
C THR A 303 24.96 -36.32 -11.39
N PRO A 304 25.46 -36.28 -12.64
CA PRO A 304 25.69 -37.46 -13.49
C PRO A 304 26.78 -38.40 -13.00
#